data_AF-A0A820QML9-F1
#
_entry.id   AF-A0A820QML9-F1
#
_cell.length_a   1.000
_cell.length_b   1.000
_cell.length_c   1.000
_cell.angle_alpha   90.00
_cell.angle_beta   90.00
_cell.angle_gamma   90.00
#
_symmetry.space_group_name_H-M   'P 1'
#
loop_
_entity.id
_entity.type
_entity.pdbx_description
1 polymer ?
#
loop_
_entity_poly.entity_id
_entity_poly.type
_entity_poly.pdbx_seq_one_letter_code
_entity_poly.pdbx_strand_id
1 'polypeptide(L)' 'MFVGLLASVIQGIIDAGGSRAVWQRALDGGRVEFFNFDPDPTTRHTVWSILFGATFTWLAIY' A
#
# COMPACT_ATOMS: atom_id res chain seq x y z
N MET A 1 7.47 20.52 -4.21
CA MET A 1 7.40 19.25 -3.47
C MET A 1 6.87 18.12 -4.34
N PHE A 2 5.63 18.21 -4.83
CA PHE A 2 5.00 17.16 -5.64
C PHE A 2 5.77 16.78 -6.91
N VAL A 3 6.23 17.76 -7.69
CA VAL A 3 6.97 17.50 -8.94
C VAL A 3 8.29 16.77 -8.69
N GLY A 4 9.00 17.12 -7.62
CA GLY A 4 10.26 16.45 -7.25
C GLY A 4 10.05 15.00 -6.80
N LEU A 5 8.98 14.74 -6.04
CA LEU A 5 8.60 13.37 -5.65
C LEU A 5 8.17 12.54 -6.87
N LEU A 6 7.40 13.13 -7.79
CA LEU A 6 7.02 12.44 -9.01
C LEU A 6 8.24 12.15 -9.88
N ALA A 7 9.15 13.11 -10.03
CA ALA A 7 10.37 12.92 -10.80
C ALA A 7 11.27 11.82 -10.21
N SER A 8 11.43 11.76 -8.88
CA SER A 8 12.24 10.71 -8.24
C SER A 8 11.61 9.33 -8.37
N VAL A 9 10.28 9.23 -8.25
CA VAL A 9 9.56 7.96 -8.47
C VAL A 9 9.68 7.51 -9.91
N ILE A 10 9.49 8.42 -10.88
CA ILE A 10 9.61 8.09 -12.31
C ILE A 10 11.02 7.63 -12.64
N GLN A 11 12.06 8.34 -12.17
CA GLN A 11 13.45 7.94 -12.39
C GLN A 11 13.73 6.56 -11.79
N GLY A 12 13.28 6.29 -10.56
CA GLY A 12 13.45 4.99 -9.92
C GLY A 12 12.73 3.86 -10.66
N ILE A 13 11.57 4.13 -11.26
CA ILE A 13 10.85 3.16 -12.10
C ILE A 13 11.63 2.87 -13.39
N ILE A 14 12.20 3.89 -14.03
CA ILE A 14 13.04 3.74 -15.23
C ILE A 14 14.27 2.89 -14.91
N ASP A 15 14.99 3.23 -13.84
CA ASP A 15 16.20 2.52 -13.40
C ASP A 15 15.93 1.06 -13.01
N ALA A 16 14.73 0.78 -12.49
CA ALA A 16 14.32 -0.57 -12.11
C ALA A 16 13.90 -1.47 -13.30
N GLY A 17 13.91 -0.95 -14.54
CA GLY A 17 13.52 -1.68 -15.74
C GLY A 17 12.06 -1.47 -16.16
N GLY A 18 11.44 -0.37 -15.72
CA GLY A 18 10.05 0.01 -16.04
C GLY A 18 9.03 -0.45 -14.99
N SER A 19 7.83 0.10 -15.07
CA SER A 19 6.76 -0.10 -14.07
C SER A 19 6.33 -1.57 -13.97
N ARG A 20 6.31 -2.29 -15.09
CA ARG A 20 5.96 -3.71 -15.13
C ARG A 20 6.99 -4.60 -14.43
N ALA A 21 8.28 -4.30 -14.57
CA ALA A 21 9.35 -5.03 -13.89
C ALA A 21 9.30 -4.80 -12.37
N VAL A 22 9.04 -3.57 -11.94
CA VAL A 22 8.82 -3.23 -10.52
C VAL A 22 7.63 -4.00 -9.96
N TRP A 23 6.51 -4.01 -10.69
CA TRP A 23 5.30 -4.71 -10.26
C TRP A 23 5.49 -6.22 -10.17
N GLN A 24 6.14 -6.83 -11.17
CA GLN A 24 6.44 -8.26 -11.16
C GLN A 24 7.35 -8.63 -9.97
N ARG A 25 8.41 -7.86 -9.72
CA ARG A 25 9.29 -8.07 -8.56
C ARG A 25 8.54 -7.95 -7.23
N ALA A 26 7.56 -7.05 -7.14
CA ALA A 26 6.75 -6.90 -5.93
C ALA A 26 5.83 -8.11 -5.70
N LEU A 27 5.24 -8.64 -6.78
CA LEU A 27 4.45 -9.88 -6.74
C LEU A 27 5.31 -11.09 -6.38
N ASP A 28 6.45 -11.27 -7.07
CA ASP A 28 7.37 -12.40 -6.84
C ASP A 28 7.94 -12.38 -5.41
N GLY A 29 8.14 -11.18 -4.85
CA GLY A 29 8.59 -11.01 -3.46
C GLY A 29 7.49 -11.21 -2.41
N GLY A 30 6.26 -11.53 -2.79
CA GLY A 30 5.12 -11.68 -1.87
C GLY A 30 4.77 -10.40 -1.11
N ARG A 31 5.14 -9.22 -1.65
CA ARG A 31 4.95 -7.92 -0.98
C ARG A 31 3.62 -7.26 -1.35
N VAL A 32 2.92 -7.81 -2.32
CA VAL A 32 1.65 -7.30 -2.83
C VAL A 32 0.53 -8.14 -2.22
N GLU A 33 -0.17 -7.55 -1.27
CA GLU A 33 -1.39 -8.10 -0.70
C GLU A 33 -2.53 -7.12 -0.99
N PHE A 34 -3.51 -7.55 -1.79
CA PHE A 34 -4.60 -6.64 -2.22
C PHE A 34 -5.68 -6.50 -1.14
N PHE A 35 -6.16 -7.62 -0.59
CA PHE A 35 -7.20 -7.62 0.44
C PHE A 35 -6.96 -8.77 1.42
N ASN A 36 -6.60 -8.43 2.66
CA ASN A 36 -6.51 -9.38 3.76
C ASN A 36 -7.81 -9.40 4.56
N PHE A 37 -8.61 -10.46 4.41
CA PHE A 37 -9.88 -10.63 5.11
C PHE A 37 -9.77 -11.42 6.42
N ASP A 38 -8.55 -11.71 6.88
CA ASP A 38 -8.33 -12.41 8.14
C ASP A 38 -8.90 -11.59 9.32
N PRO A 39 -9.85 -12.15 10.10
CA PRO A 39 -10.39 -11.50 11.28
C PRO A 39 -9.44 -11.51 12.50
N ASP A 40 -8.28 -12.15 12.42
CA ASP A 40 -7.29 -12.15 13.51
C ASP A 40 -6.79 -10.72 13.81
N PRO A 41 -7.05 -10.17 15.01
CA PRO A 41 -6.62 -8.83 15.39
C PRO A 41 -5.11 -8.70 15.60
N THR A 42 -4.35 -9.81 15.62
CA THR A 42 -2.88 -9.80 15.69
C THR A 42 -2.23 -9.49 14.34
N THR A 43 -2.98 -9.64 13.24
CA THR A 43 -2.52 -9.28 11.90
C THR A 43 -2.48 -7.75 11.76
N ARG A 44 -1.28 -7.20 11.53
CA ARG A 44 -1.01 -5.75 11.55
C ARG A 44 -1.93 -4.95 10.62
N HIS A 45 -2.15 -5.43 9.39
CA HIS A 45 -2.95 -4.74 8.39
C HIS A 45 -3.97 -5.70 7.80
N THR A 46 -5.24 -5.51 8.13
CA THR A 46 -6.36 -6.25 7.56
C THR A 46 -7.45 -5.28 7.13
N VAL A 47 -8.37 -5.76 6.31
CA VAL A 47 -9.57 -5.00 5.96
C VAL A 47 -10.33 -4.59 7.23
N TRP A 48 -10.37 -5.45 8.24
CA TRP A 48 -11.00 -5.17 9.52
C TRP A 48 -10.30 -4.06 10.31
N SER A 49 -8.97 -4.09 10.41
CA SER A 49 -8.24 -3.07 11.17
C SER A 49 -8.39 -1.67 10.56
N ILE A 50 -8.42 -1.59 9.22
CA ILE A 50 -8.69 -0.34 8.49
C ILE A 50 -10.15 0.08 8.67
N LEU A 51 -11.10 -0.83 8.49
CA LEU A 51 -12.53 -0.52 8.59
C LEU A 51 -12.89 0.02 9.98
N PHE A 52 -12.55 -0.71 11.04
CA PHE A 52 -12.84 -0.27 12.40
C PHE A 52 -12.08 1.02 12.75
N GLY A 53 -10.78 1.08 12.45
CA GLY A 53 -9.97 2.26 12.74
C GLY A 53 -10.49 3.52 12.06
N ALA A 54 -10.79 3.42 10.75
CA ALA A 54 -11.39 4.52 10.01
C ALA A 54 -12.76 4.89 10.62
N THR A 55 -13.67 3.94 10.79
CA THR A 55 -15.01 4.20 11.33
C THR A 55 -14.96 4.95 12.67
N PHE A 56 -14.15 4.52 13.63
CA PHE A 56 -14.01 5.23 14.91
C PHE A 56 -13.39 6.62 14.76
N THR A 57 -12.45 6.79 13.83
CA THR A 57 -11.86 8.11 13.52
C THR A 57 -12.93 9.06 12.99
N TRP A 58 -13.75 8.62 12.03
CA TRP A 58 -14.84 9.42 11.47
C TRP A 58 -15.91 9.74 12.52
N LEU A 59 -16.30 8.75 13.34
CA LEU A 59 -17.26 8.95 14.44
C LEU A 59 -16.76 9.88 15.56
N ALA A 60 -15.44 10.00 15.74
CA ALA A 60 -14.88 10.91 16.73
C ALA A 60 -14.74 12.35 16.21
N ILE A 61 -14.59 12.50 14.90
CA ILE A 61 -14.43 13.81 14.24
C ILE A 61 -15.78 14.51 14.05
N TYR A 62 -16.86 13.75 13.85
CA TYR A 62 -18.22 14.25 13.63
C TYR A 62 -19.12 14.06 14.86
#